data_AF-A0A8S1NKN9-F1
#
_entry.id   AF-A0A8S1NKN9-F1
#
_cell.length_a   1.000
_cell.length_b   1.000
_cell.length_c   1.000
_cell.angle_alpha   90.00
_cell.angle_beta   90.00
_cell.angle_gamma   90.00
#
_symmetry.space_group_name_H-M   'P 1'
#
loop_
_entity.id
_entity.type
_entity.pdbx_description
1 polymer ?
#
loop_
_entity_poly.entity_id
_entity_poly.type
_entity_poly.pdbx_seq_one_letter_code
_entity_poly.pdbx_strand_id
1 'polypeptide(L)'
;MSRITQELLRKRAEHNEMMLTNLEEISIHQEELVKIENLDVYCRHLKILLLQNNIIEKMENLTKLKELEYLNLALNNIRLIEGIENCESLMKLDLTVNFVDLQNLEKSVQCLQKCRLKELYLTGNPCTDWQGYRNYVIGQVDSLHSLDGKEITHTERIKAKQLLPQLQKELIYAIEEEKIKEEQRIHEEKIRKEMNPNSEDKVAYTPETRKEMYLIQAKEKEQKERQRNPEKFKVKQETPIYMNDGRIRQCDEGGYKPYVNNWEDPENVIFKMNIPKYLDTSLVKVNVNPTYVSVRVKDKLTQIRLEEEVFSEKSKIQRSEITGELVITMPKVNPNEILKQIAERKKKEDQQKQQEQIKQLEIKQKQERQNLDLLIQKAQAKLTQQIDDDIPDLE
;
A
#
# COMPACT_ATOMS: atom_id res chain seq x y z
N MET A 1 11.07 -8.35 -8.01
CA MET A 1 10.08 -9.25 -8.61
C MET A 1 8.81 -9.14 -7.79
N SER A 2 7.69 -8.93 -8.46
CA SER A 2 6.42 -8.67 -7.79
C SER A 2 5.79 -9.97 -7.25
N ARG A 3 4.92 -9.80 -6.26
CA ARG A 3 4.15 -10.87 -5.63
C ARG A 3 2.67 -10.56 -5.71
N ILE A 4 1.83 -11.58 -5.70
CA ILE A 4 0.38 -11.39 -5.67
C ILE A 4 -0.02 -11.01 -4.24
N THR A 5 -0.01 -9.71 -3.92
CA THR A 5 -0.44 -9.20 -2.61
C THR A 5 -1.93 -8.90 -2.61
N GLN A 6 -2.53 -8.86 -1.42
CA GLN A 6 -3.93 -8.44 -1.27
C GLN A 6 -4.16 -7.02 -1.83
N GLU A 7 -3.20 -6.11 -1.66
CA GLU A 7 -3.24 -4.76 -2.20
C GLU A 7 -3.25 -4.76 -3.73
N LEU A 8 -2.41 -5.58 -4.37
CA LEU A 8 -2.40 -5.73 -5.83
C LEU A 8 -3.75 -6.24 -6.32
N LEU A 9 -4.31 -7.27 -5.67
CA LEU A 9 -5.61 -7.82 -6.02
C LEU A 9 -6.72 -6.76 -5.89
N ARG A 10 -6.74 -5.99 -4.80
CA ARG A 10 -7.73 -4.91 -4.61
C ARG A 10 -7.62 -3.83 -5.67
N LYS A 11 -6.40 -3.44 -6.03
CA LYS A 11 -6.14 -2.47 -7.10
C LYS A 11 -6.63 -3.00 -8.46
N ARG A 12 -6.43 -4.29 -8.76
CA ARG A 12 -6.92 -4.90 -10.00
C ARG A 12 -8.43 -5.17 -9.98
N ALA A 13 -9.06 -5.17 -8.80
CA ALA A 13 -10.50 -5.32 -8.59
C ALA A 13 -11.24 -3.97 -8.44
N GLU A 14 -10.68 -2.86 -8.92
CA GLU A 14 -11.32 -1.52 -8.84
C GLU A 14 -12.73 -1.51 -9.46
N HIS A 15 -12.96 -2.30 -10.51
CA HIS A 15 -14.27 -2.41 -11.16
C HIS A 15 -15.30 -3.22 -10.36
N ASN A 16 -14.85 -3.91 -9.29
CA ASN A 16 -15.69 -4.64 -8.35
C ASN A 16 -15.61 -4.03 -6.95
N GLU A 17 -15.54 -2.69 -6.86
CA GLU A 17 -15.50 -1.95 -5.59
C GLU A 17 -14.36 -2.40 -4.64
N MET A 18 -13.27 -2.92 -5.21
CA MET A 18 -12.14 -3.52 -4.47
C MET A 18 -12.53 -4.72 -3.58
N MET A 19 -13.71 -5.29 -3.80
CA MET A 19 -14.18 -6.51 -3.15
C MET A 19 -13.59 -7.74 -3.87
N LEU A 20 -12.94 -8.62 -3.10
CA LEU A 20 -12.28 -9.81 -3.63
C LEU A 20 -13.17 -11.05 -3.52
N THR A 21 -14.08 -11.06 -2.55
CA THR A 21 -14.85 -12.25 -2.18
C THR A 21 -15.80 -12.73 -3.27
N ASN A 22 -16.38 -11.83 -4.06
CA ASN A 22 -17.32 -12.13 -5.15
C ASN A 22 -16.73 -11.81 -6.53
N LEU A 23 -15.40 -11.67 -6.62
CA LEU A 23 -14.75 -11.29 -7.86
C LEU A 23 -14.78 -12.46 -8.85
N GLU A 24 -15.39 -12.24 -10.01
CA GLU A 24 -15.51 -13.27 -11.06
C GLU A 24 -14.39 -13.18 -12.11
N GLU A 25 -13.87 -12.00 -12.37
CA GLU A 25 -12.82 -11.77 -13.37
C GLU A 25 -11.68 -10.95 -12.78
N ILE A 26 -10.44 -11.37 -13.01
CA ILE A 26 -9.27 -10.58 -12.66
C ILE A 26 -8.19 -10.65 -13.74
N SER A 27 -7.65 -9.47 -14.07
CA SER A 27 -6.53 -9.33 -14.99
C SER A 27 -5.29 -8.81 -14.27
N ILE A 28 -4.25 -9.64 -14.25
CA ILE A 28 -2.96 -9.38 -13.60
C ILE A 28 -1.82 -9.64 -14.60
N HIS A 29 -1.93 -9.05 -15.78
CA HIS A 29 -0.90 -9.12 -16.81
C HIS A 29 0.22 -8.10 -16.58
N GLN A 30 1.42 -8.44 -17.07
CA GLN A 30 2.60 -7.55 -17.08
C GLN A 30 3.08 -7.10 -15.69
N GLU A 31 2.90 -7.93 -14.67
CA GLU A 31 3.30 -7.62 -13.29
C GLU A 31 4.62 -8.28 -12.89
N GLU A 32 5.29 -8.98 -13.81
CA GLU A 32 6.57 -9.67 -13.55
C GLU A 32 6.45 -10.69 -12.40
N LEU A 33 5.28 -11.35 -12.30
CA LEU A 33 4.97 -12.33 -11.26
C LEU A 33 5.75 -13.62 -11.48
N VAL A 34 6.31 -14.17 -10.40
CA VAL A 34 7.08 -15.43 -10.45
C VAL A 34 6.25 -16.64 -10.03
N LYS A 35 5.21 -16.41 -9.22
CA LYS A 35 4.38 -17.45 -8.61
C LYS A 35 2.93 -17.01 -8.53
N ILE A 36 2.05 -17.99 -8.57
CA ILE A 36 0.64 -17.82 -8.26
C ILE A 36 0.47 -18.06 -6.76
N GLU A 37 0.01 -17.05 -6.03
CA GLU A 37 -0.23 -17.14 -4.58
C GLU A 37 -1.46 -16.31 -4.21
N ASN A 38 -2.06 -16.60 -3.04
CA ASN A 38 -3.14 -15.83 -2.41
C ASN A 38 -4.50 -15.79 -3.15
N LEU A 39 -4.61 -16.27 -4.39
CA LEU A 39 -5.87 -16.32 -5.13
C LEU A 39 -6.89 -17.26 -4.48
N ASP A 40 -6.43 -18.41 -4.00
CA ASP A 40 -7.24 -19.43 -3.32
C ASP A 40 -7.80 -18.97 -1.96
N VAL A 41 -7.16 -17.97 -1.35
CA VAL A 41 -7.59 -17.34 -0.10
C VAL A 41 -8.65 -16.28 -0.35
N TYR A 42 -8.38 -15.36 -1.28
CA TYR A 42 -9.18 -14.13 -1.42
C TYR A 42 -10.26 -14.20 -2.49
N CYS A 43 -10.07 -14.96 -3.58
CA CYS A 43 -10.85 -14.87 -4.80
C CYS A 43 -11.42 -16.23 -5.24
N ARG A 44 -12.23 -16.87 -4.38
CA ARG A 44 -12.70 -18.26 -4.60
C ARG A 44 -13.73 -18.42 -5.73
N HIS A 45 -14.42 -17.34 -6.08
CA HIS A 45 -15.49 -17.30 -7.09
C HIS A 45 -14.98 -16.80 -8.46
N LEU A 46 -13.66 -16.84 -8.69
CA LEU A 46 -13.09 -16.46 -9.97
C LEU A 46 -13.50 -17.44 -11.07
N LYS A 47 -14.05 -16.90 -12.16
CA LYS A 47 -14.35 -17.57 -13.42
C LYS A 47 -13.30 -17.30 -14.48
N ILE A 48 -12.73 -16.10 -14.52
CA ILE A 48 -11.74 -15.69 -15.53
C ILE A 48 -10.49 -15.17 -14.84
N LEU A 49 -9.36 -15.82 -15.11
CA LEU A 49 -8.04 -15.44 -14.58
C LEU A 49 -7.06 -15.19 -15.73
N LEU A 50 -6.66 -13.93 -15.88
CA LEU A 50 -5.76 -13.47 -16.92
C LEU A 50 -4.39 -13.12 -16.33
N LEU A 51 -3.41 -14.02 -16.53
CA LEU A 51 -2.04 -13.93 -15.99
C LEU A 51 -0.98 -13.85 -17.10
N GLN A 52 -1.36 -13.37 -18.29
CA GLN A 52 -0.45 -13.31 -19.44
C GLN A 52 0.73 -12.37 -19.22
N ASN A 53 1.85 -12.71 -19.87
CA ASN A 53 3.09 -11.93 -19.86
C ASN A 53 3.63 -11.67 -18.44
N ASN A 54 3.79 -12.75 -17.69
CA ASN A 54 4.48 -12.81 -16.41
C ASN A 54 5.67 -13.79 -16.50
N ILE A 55 6.25 -14.16 -15.36
CA ILE A 55 7.43 -15.05 -15.27
C ILE A 55 7.08 -16.26 -14.41
N ILE A 56 5.82 -16.72 -14.48
CA ILE A 56 5.32 -17.81 -13.63
C ILE A 56 5.95 -19.12 -14.07
N GLU A 57 6.65 -19.79 -13.16
CA GLU A 57 7.37 -21.04 -13.45
C GLU A 57 6.50 -22.29 -13.23
N LYS A 58 5.50 -22.20 -12.34
CA LYS A 58 4.65 -23.33 -11.93
C LYS A 58 3.19 -22.93 -11.76
N MET A 59 2.31 -23.87 -12.11
CA MET A 59 0.87 -23.77 -11.88
C MET A 59 0.55 -24.30 -10.49
N GLU A 60 0.53 -23.41 -9.49
CA GLU A 60 0.24 -23.75 -8.09
C GLU A 60 -0.87 -22.86 -7.51
N ASN A 61 -1.47 -23.28 -6.39
CA ASN A 61 -2.51 -22.52 -5.67
C ASN A 61 -3.79 -22.21 -6.48
N LEU A 62 -4.13 -23.06 -7.45
CA LEU A 62 -5.38 -22.96 -8.24
C LEU A 62 -6.45 -23.95 -7.76
N THR A 63 -6.10 -24.92 -6.90
CA THR A 63 -6.94 -26.07 -6.54
C THR A 63 -8.27 -25.74 -5.86
N LYS A 64 -8.42 -24.54 -5.28
CA LYS A 64 -9.68 -24.10 -4.64
C LYS A 64 -10.59 -23.29 -5.56
N LEU A 65 -10.14 -22.96 -6.77
CA LEU A 65 -10.88 -22.14 -7.73
C LEU A 65 -11.83 -23.01 -8.57
N LYS A 66 -12.88 -23.54 -7.93
CA LYS A 66 -13.81 -24.50 -8.55
C LYS A 66 -14.64 -23.91 -9.70
N GLU A 67 -14.88 -22.61 -9.62
CA GLU A 67 -15.67 -21.84 -10.60
C GLU A 67 -14.83 -21.34 -11.77
N LEU A 68 -13.52 -21.60 -11.79
CA LEU A 68 -12.63 -21.10 -12.84
C LEU A 68 -12.96 -21.76 -14.17
N GLU A 69 -13.38 -20.95 -15.16
CA GLU A 69 -13.78 -21.37 -16.50
C GLU A 69 -12.68 -21.10 -17.54
N TYR A 70 -11.97 -19.98 -17.40
CA TYR A 70 -10.90 -19.55 -18.29
C TYR A 70 -9.63 -19.16 -17.53
N LEU A 71 -8.54 -19.83 -17.87
CA LEU A 71 -7.20 -19.53 -17.38
C LEU A 71 -6.28 -19.16 -18.53
N ASN A 72 -5.79 -17.91 -18.54
CA ASN A 72 -4.79 -17.45 -19.48
C ASN A 72 -3.42 -17.31 -18.80
N LEU A 73 -2.48 -18.16 -19.19
CA LEU A 73 -1.09 -18.17 -18.75
C LEU A 73 -0.13 -17.99 -19.94
N ALA A 74 -0.57 -17.37 -21.03
CA ALA A 74 0.28 -17.10 -22.18
C ALA A 74 1.52 -16.28 -21.80
N LEU A 75 2.64 -16.50 -22.50
CA LEU A 75 3.91 -15.80 -22.30
C LEU A 75 4.46 -15.92 -20.86
N ASN A 76 4.36 -17.12 -20.25
CA ASN A 76 4.94 -17.44 -18.93
C ASN A 76 6.06 -18.50 -19.04
N ASN A 77 6.63 -18.89 -17.89
CA ASN A 77 7.75 -19.81 -17.78
C ASN A 77 7.32 -21.25 -17.43
N ILE A 78 6.08 -21.64 -17.74
CA ILE A 78 5.51 -22.92 -17.31
C ILE A 78 6.15 -24.06 -18.10
N ARG A 79 6.65 -25.07 -17.38
CA ARG A 79 7.25 -26.29 -17.97
C ARG A 79 6.38 -27.53 -17.87
N LEU A 80 5.49 -27.57 -16.88
CA LEU A 80 4.65 -28.70 -16.56
C LEU A 80 3.24 -28.20 -16.27
N ILE A 81 2.24 -28.84 -16.88
CA ILE A 81 0.84 -28.56 -16.56
C ILE A 81 0.46 -29.41 -15.35
N GLU A 82 0.23 -28.75 -14.22
CA GLU A 82 -0.14 -29.35 -12.94
C GLU A 82 -1.06 -28.41 -12.14
N GLY A 83 -1.64 -28.89 -11.04
CA GLY A 83 -2.33 -28.03 -10.07
C GLY A 83 -3.73 -27.55 -10.49
N ILE A 84 -4.24 -28.05 -11.62
CA ILE A 84 -5.58 -27.73 -12.16
C ILE A 84 -6.57 -28.89 -12.04
N GLU A 85 -6.19 -30.00 -11.42
CA GLU A 85 -6.98 -31.24 -11.34
C GLU A 85 -8.35 -31.03 -10.65
N ASN A 86 -8.43 -30.06 -9.74
CA ASN A 86 -9.65 -29.73 -8.98
C ASN A 86 -10.43 -28.54 -9.56
N CYS A 87 -10.00 -27.98 -10.70
CA CYS A 87 -10.72 -26.90 -11.38
C CYS A 87 -11.86 -27.50 -12.22
N GLU A 88 -12.95 -27.89 -11.56
CA GLU A 88 -14.07 -28.64 -12.15
C GLU A 88 -14.75 -27.93 -13.33
N SER A 89 -14.76 -26.59 -13.31
CA SER A 89 -15.42 -25.76 -14.33
C SER A 89 -14.49 -25.32 -15.46
N LEU A 90 -13.20 -25.68 -15.43
CA LEU A 90 -12.21 -25.15 -16.36
C LEU A 90 -12.46 -25.66 -17.78
N MET A 91 -12.84 -24.75 -18.67
CA MET A 91 -13.16 -25.06 -20.07
C MET A 91 -12.05 -24.62 -21.01
N LYS A 92 -11.35 -23.54 -20.70
CA LYS A 92 -10.34 -22.94 -21.58
C LYS A 92 -9.02 -22.72 -20.85
N LEU A 93 -7.93 -23.26 -21.40
CA LEU A 93 -6.58 -23.09 -20.91
C LEU A 93 -5.67 -22.57 -22.02
N ASP A 94 -5.07 -21.41 -21.81
CA ASP A 94 -4.11 -20.82 -22.73
C ASP A 94 -2.71 -20.84 -22.13
N LEU A 95 -1.82 -21.61 -22.76
CA LEU A 95 -0.41 -21.77 -22.41
C LEU A 95 0.49 -21.37 -23.59
N THR A 96 0.00 -20.51 -24.49
CA THR A 96 0.75 -20.01 -25.65
C THR A 96 2.10 -19.42 -25.24
N VAL A 97 3.19 -19.82 -25.92
CA VAL A 97 4.58 -19.36 -25.68
C VAL A 97 5.03 -19.58 -24.23
N ASN A 98 4.83 -20.80 -23.74
CA ASN A 98 5.44 -21.31 -22.50
C ASN A 98 6.60 -22.27 -22.85
N PHE A 99 7.03 -23.10 -21.90
CA PHE A 99 8.18 -23.99 -22.04
C PHE A 99 7.83 -25.44 -21.67
N VAL A 100 6.62 -25.89 -22.02
CA VAL A 100 6.25 -27.30 -21.87
C VAL A 100 7.06 -28.13 -22.88
N ASP A 101 7.96 -28.95 -22.37
CA ASP A 101 8.85 -29.82 -23.16
C ASP A 101 8.24 -31.21 -23.38
N LEU A 102 8.88 -32.04 -24.22
CA LEU A 102 8.42 -33.41 -24.47
C LEU A 102 8.52 -34.30 -23.23
N GLN A 103 9.51 -34.05 -22.36
CA GLN A 103 9.71 -34.80 -21.12
C GLN A 103 8.52 -34.63 -20.14
N ASN A 104 7.93 -33.44 -20.10
CA ASN A 104 6.80 -33.12 -19.24
C ASN A 104 5.45 -33.28 -19.96
N LEU A 105 5.42 -33.52 -21.28
CA LEU A 105 4.19 -33.67 -22.06
C LEU A 105 3.32 -34.82 -21.54
N GLU A 106 3.90 -35.99 -21.26
CA GLU A 106 3.15 -37.15 -20.77
C GLU A 106 2.44 -36.84 -19.44
N LYS A 107 3.18 -36.29 -18.47
CA LYS A 107 2.62 -35.91 -17.16
C LYS A 107 1.58 -34.79 -17.29
N SER A 108 1.85 -33.80 -18.13
CA SER A 108 0.93 -32.70 -18.41
C SER A 108 -0.39 -33.22 -18.96
N VAL A 109 -0.34 -34.15 -19.93
CA VAL A 109 -1.53 -34.75 -20.54
C VAL A 109 -2.29 -35.63 -19.55
N GLN A 110 -1.62 -36.38 -18.67
CA GLN A 110 -2.25 -37.12 -17.58
C GLN A 110 -3.01 -36.20 -16.60
N CYS A 111 -2.48 -35.00 -16.34
CA CYS A 111 -3.19 -33.98 -15.56
C CYS A 111 -4.43 -33.47 -16.31
N LEU A 112 -4.27 -33.13 -17.60
CA LEU A 112 -5.35 -32.65 -18.47
C LEU A 112 -6.49 -33.66 -18.62
N GLN A 113 -6.20 -34.97 -18.60
CA GLN A 113 -7.21 -36.04 -18.63
C GLN A 113 -8.20 -36.00 -17.48
N LYS A 114 -7.78 -35.51 -16.31
CA LYS A 114 -8.64 -35.38 -15.13
C LYS A 114 -9.57 -34.17 -15.24
N CYS A 115 -9.28 -33.26 -16.18
CA CYS A 115 -10.00 -32.02 -16.38
C CYS A 115 -11.01 -32.13 -17.53
N ARG A 116 -12.08 -31.32 -17.47
CA ARG A 116 -13.13 -31.26 -18.51
C ARG A 116 -12.88 -30.12 -19.50
N LEU A 117 -11.62 -29.93 -19.90
CA LEU A 117 -11.19 -28.87 -20.80
C LEU A 117 -11.77 -29.05 -22.21
N LYS A 118 -12.24 -27.95 -22.80
CA LYS A 118 -12.75 -27.88 -24.18
C LYS A 118 -11.78 -27.19 -25.13
N GLU A 119 -11.07 -26.17 -24.67
CA GLU A 119 -10.10 -25.42 -25.48
C GLU A 119 -8.73 -25.44 -24.80
N LEU A 120 -7.70 -25.81 -25.57
CA LEU A 120 -6.31 -25.80 -25.13
C LEU A 120 -5.42 -25.13 -26.18
N TYR A 121 -4.58 -24.21 -25.74
CA TYR A 121 -3.57 -23.56 -26.57
C TYR A 121 -2.19 -23.85 -26.02
N LEU A 122 -1.36 -24.52 -26.80
CA LEU A 122 0.03 -24.86 -26.51
C LEU A 122 0.98 -24.36 -27.60
N THR A 123 0.50 -23.57 -28.56
CA THR A 123 1.32 -22.94 -29.60
C THR A 123 2.57 -22.26 -29.03
N GLY A 124 3.74 -22.53 -29.62
CA GLY A 124 5.00 -21.93 -29.18
C GLY A 124 5.62 -22.56 -27.92
N ASN A 125 5.18 -23.76 -27.53
CA ASN A 125 5.88 -24.59 -26.54
C ASN A 125 6.81 -25.59 -27.24
N PRO A 126 7.96 -25.96 -26.64
CA PRO A 126 8.88 -26.95 -27.24
C PRO A 126 8.23 -28.29 -27.60
N CYS A 127 7.22 -28.73 -26.84
CA CYS A 127 6.47 -29.95 -27.15
C CYS A 127 5.77 -29.93 -28.51
N THR A 128 5.50 -28.75 -29.08
CA THR A 128 4.84 -28.60 -30.39
C THR A 128 5.74 -28.88 -31.58
N ASP A 129 7.06 -28.96 -31.37
CA ASP A 129 8.04 -29.27 -32.42
C ASP A 129 7.99 -30.75 -32.86
N TRP A 130 7.45 -31.63 -31.99
CA TRP A 130 7.27 -33.04 -32.32
C TRP A 130 6.07 -33.25 -33.24
N GLN A 131 6.26 -33.87 -34.40
CA GLN A 131 5.19 -34.13 -35.38
C GLN A 131 3.99 -34.90 -34.81
N GLY A 132 4.22 -35.82 -33.85
CA GLY A 132 3.18 -36.63 -33.23
C GLY A 132 2.36 -35.89 -32.17
N TYR A 133 2.76 -34.68 -31.76
CA TYR A 133 2.20 -33.92 -30.64
C TYR A 133 0.68 -33.80 -30.69
N ARG A 134 0.14 -33.32 -31.81
CA ARG A 134 -1.29 -33.06 -31.95
C ARG A 134 -2.11 -34.34 -31.78
N ASN A 135 -1.72 -35.41 -32.46
CA ASN A 135 -2.43 -36.70 -32.39
C ASN A 135 -2.29 -37.32 -30.99
N TYR A 136 -1.14 -37.16 -30.34
CA TYR A 136 -0.92 -37.66 -28.99
C TYR A 136 -1.84 -36.97 -27.97
N VAL A 137 -1.93 -35.64 -27.99
CA VAL A 137 -2.82 -34.88 -27.09
C VAL A 137 -4.29 -35.22 -27.36
N ILE A 138 -4.72 -35.25 -28.62
CA ILE A 138 -6.10 -35.58 -29.00
C ILE A 138 -6.47 -37.01 -28.57
N GLY A 139 -5.55 -37.96 -28.73
CA GLY A 139 -5.77 -39.36 -28.40
C GLY A 139 -5.90 -39.62 -26.89
N GLN A 140 -5.25 -38.78 -26.07
CA GLN A 140 -5.26 -38.89 -24.62
C GLN A 140 -6.36 -38.05 -23.95
N VAL A 141 -6.66 -36.85 -24.45
CA VAL A 141 -7.61 -35.92 -23.81
C VAL A 141 -8.95 -35.94 -24.54
N ASP A 142 -9.89 -36.73 -24.01
CA ASP A 142 -11.19 -36.97 -24.65
C ASP A 142 -12.17 -35.79 -24.61
N SER A 143 -12.05 -34.92 -23.60
CA SER A 143 -12.92 -33.75 -23.38
C SER A 143 -12.68 -32.60 -24.36
N LEU A 144 -11.54 -32.59 -25.04
CA LEU A 144 -11.06 -31.43 -25.79
C LEU A 144 -11.80 -31.24 -27.13
N HIS A 145 -12.31 -30.04 -27.41
CA HIS A 145 -13.01 -29.72 -28.66
C HIS A 145 -12.14 -28.96 -29.65
N SER A 146 -11.20 -28.14 -29.16
CA SER A 146 -10.28 -27.34 -29.96
C SER A 146 -8.87 -27.40 -29.37
N LEU A 147 -7.88 -27.60 -30.24
CA LEU A 147 -6.46 -27.58 -29.89
C LEU A 147 -5.74 -26.60 -30.82
N ASP A 148 -5.04 -25.63 -30.23
CA ASP A 148 -4.26 -24.60 -30.94
C ASP A 148 -5.09 -23.81 -31.96
N GLY A 149 -6.34 -23.50 -31.60
CA GLY A 149 -7.30 -22.79 -32.46
C GLY A 149 -7.87 -23.63 -33.60
N LYS A 150 -7.58 -24.93 -33.67
CA LYS A 150 -8.14 -25.86 -34.66
C LYS A 150 -9.12 -26.83 -34.00
N GLU A 151 -10.35 -26.85 -34.48
CA GLU A 151 -11.38 -27.80 -34.05
C GLU A 151 -10.95 -29.25 -34.29
N ILE A 152 -11.29 -30.12 -33.33
CA ILE A 152 -10.98 -31.54 -33.39
C ILE A 152 -12.20 -32.27 -33.93
N THR A 153 -12.04 -32.88 -35.10
CA THR A 153 -13.12 -33.66 -35.70
C THR A 153 -13.22 -35.06 -35.07
N HIS A 154 -14.41 -35.66 -35.11
CA HIS A 154 -14.60 -37.02 -34.59
C HIS A 154 -13.69 -38.05 -35.28
N THR A 155 -13.50 -37.91 -36.60
CA THR A 155 -12.61 -38.78 -37.39
C THR A 155 -11.14 -38.62 -36.98
N GLU A 156 -10.69 -37.39 -36.73
CA GLU A 156 -9.34 -37.12 -36.22
C GLU A 156 -9.12 -37.79 -34.87
N ARG A 157 -10.11 -37.72 -33.96
CA ARG A 157 -10.03 -38.39 -32.66
C ARG A 157 -9.92 -39.90 -32.77
N ILE A 158 -10.70 -40.55 -33.64
CA ILE A 158 -10.62 -42.00 -33.84
C ILE A 158 -9.22 -42.39 -34.33
N LYS A 159 -8.69 -41.66 -35.33
CA LYS A 159 -7.34 -41.90 -35.85
C LYS A 159 -6.27 -41.70 -34.78
N ALA A 160 -6.36 -40.62 -34.01
CA ALA A 160 -5.46 -40.34 -32.90
C ALA A 160 -5.46 -41.46 -31.85
N LYS A 161 -6.63 -41.98 -31.47
CA LYS A 161 -6.75 -43.13 -30.55
C LYS A 161 -6.13 -44.42 -31.11
N GLN A 162 -6.32 -44.70 -32.40
CA GLN A 162 -5.72 -45.86 -33.06
C GLN A 162 -4.19 -45.77 -33.11
N LEU A 163 -3.65 -44.57 -33.34
CA LEU A 163 -2.22 -44.31 -33.40
C LEU A 163 -1.56 -44.21 -32.03
N LEU A 164 -2.34 -44.09 -30.94
CA LEU A 164 -1.83 -43.79 -29.61
C LEU A 164 -0.73 -44.75 -29.11
N PRO A 165 -0.83 -46.10 -29.26
CA PRO A 165 0.23 -47.00 -28.80
C PRO A 165 1.55 -46.82 -29.56
N GLN A 166 1.48 -46.44 -30.83
CA GLN A 166 2.66 -46.16 -31.65
C GLN A 166 3.29 -44.82 -31.25
N LEU A 167 2.45 -43.78 -31.08
CA LEU A 167 2.89 -42.46 -30.65
C LEU A 167 3.54 -42.47 -29.27
N GLN A 168 3.09 -43.33 -28.34
CA GLN A 168 3.74 -43.51 -27.03
C GLN A 168 5.19 -44.00 -27.17
N LYS A 169 5.47 -44.91 -28.10
CA LYS A 169 6.83 -45.40 -28.36
C LYS A 169 7.68 -44.33 -29.05
N GLU A 170 7.10 -43.63 -30.03
CA GLU A 170 7.76 -42.52 -30.73
C GLU A 170 8.10 -41.37 -29.79
N LEU A 171 7.23 -41.08 -28.82
CA LEU A 171 7.48 -40.05 -27.81
C LEU A 171 8.71 -40.39 -26.96
N ILE A 172 8.86 -41.64 -26.53
CA ILE A 172 10.04 -42.09 -25.76
C ILE A 172 11.32 -41.91 -26.59
N TYR A 173 11.28 -42.28 -27.87
CA TYR A 173 12.41 -42.10 -28.77
C TYR A 173 12.74 -40.61 -28.98
N ALA A 174 11.72 -39.77 -29.21
CA ALA A 174 11.89 -38.34 -29.42
C ALA A 174 12.46 -37.64 -28.17
N ILE A 175 12.04 -38.04 -26.97
CA ILE A 175 12.59 -37.55 -25.71
C ILE A 175 14.09 -37.86 -25.61
N GLU A 176 14.49 -39.08 -25.97
CA GLU A 176 15.89 -39.49 -25.90
C GLU A 176 16.74 -38.77 -26.96
N GLU A 177 16.21 -38.61 -28.17
CA GLU A 177 16.85 -37.83 -29.24
C GLU A 177 17.06 -36.36 -28.84
N GLU A 178 16.05 -35.74 -28.21
CA GLU A 178 16.13 -34.35 -27.74
C GLU A 178 17.20 -34.19 -26.63
N LYS A 179 17.30 -35.14 -25.70
CA LYS A 179 18.36 -35.14 -24.67
C LYS A 179 19.75 -35.21 -25.28
N ILE A 180 19.97 -36.12 -26.24
CA ILE A 180 21.26 -36.25 -26.91
C ILE A 180 21.64 -34.95 -27.63
N LYS A 181 20.69 -34.33 -28.34
CA LYS A 181 20.90 -33.04 -29.01
C LYS A 181 21.22 -31.92 -28.02
N GLU A 182 20.53 -31.87 -26.88
CA GLU A 182 20.79 -30.86 -25.87
C GLU A 182 22.17 -31.04 -25.21
N GLU A 183 22.57 -32.28 -24.92
CA GLU A 183 23.91 -32.59 -24.41
C GLU A 183 25.01 -32.22 -25.41
N GLN A 184 24.81 -32.52 -26.69
CA GLN A 184 25.70 -32.10 -27.77
C GLN A 184 25.81 -30.57 -27.83
N ARG A 185 24.67 -29.86 -27.78
CA ARG A 185 24.64 -28.40 -27.79
C ARG A 185 25.37 -27.80 -26.60
N ILE A 186 25.16 -28.32 -25.40
CA ILE A 186 25.86 -27.88 -24.17
C ILE A 186 27.37 -28.14 -24.30
N HIS A 187 27.77 -29.28 -24.85
CA HIS A 187 29.18 -29.61 -25.04
C HIS A 187 29.86 -28.67 -26.06
N GLU A 188 29.21 -28.44 -27.21
CA GLU A 188 29.67 -27.49 -28.23
C GLU A 188 29.75 -26.06 -27.68
N GLU A 189 28.76 -25.64 -26.90
CA GLU A 189 28.74 -24.31 -26.29
C GLU A 189 29.86 -24.14 -25.24
N LYS A 190 30.17 -25.19 -24.46
CA LYS A 190 31.31 -25.18 -23.53
C LYS A 190 32.64 -25.03 -24.26
N ILE A 191 32.90 -25.86 -25.29
CA ILE A 191 34.11 -25.75 -26.12
C ILE A 191 34.22 -24.35 -26.72
N ARG A 192 33.10 -23.82 -27.23
CA ARG A 192 33.08 -22.50 -27.88
C ARG A 192 33.35 -21.36 -26.89
N LYS A 193 32.78 -21.40 -25.68
CA LYS A 193 33.06 -20.41 -24.60
C LYS A 193 34.52 -20.45 -24.14
N GLU A 194 35.15 -21.63 -24.11
CA GLU A 194 36.58 -21.77 -23.81
C GLU A 194 37.45 -21.14 -24.91
N MET A 195 37.04 -21.24 -26.19
CA MET A 195 37.79 -20.66 -27.31
C MET A 195 37.61 -19.15 -27.47
N ASN A 196 36.45 -18.59 -27.12
CA ASN A 196 36.20 -17.14 -27.17
C ASN A 196 35.25 -16.69 -26.03
N PRO A 197 35.79 -16.14 -24.94
CA PRO A 197 34.99 -15.76 -23.76
C PRO A 197 34.07 -14.55 -23.96
N ASN A 198 34.29 -13.76 -25.01
CA ASN A 198 33.65 -12.45 -25.21
C ASN A 198 32.64 -12.42 -26.37
N SER A 199 32.19 -13.55 -26.91
CA SER A 199 31.18 -13.55 -27.97
C SER A 199 29.79 -13.20 -27.43
N GLU A 200 29.22 -12.10 -27.91
CA GLU A 200 27.80 -11.72 -27.74
C GLU A 200 26.90 -12.62 -28.61
N ASP A 201 26.88 -13.91 -28.31
CA ASP A 201 26.07 -14.85 -29.07
C ASP A 201 24.57 -14.74 -28.74
N LYS A 202 23.73 -15.12 -29.71
CA LYS A 202 22.28 -15.26 -29.53
C LYS A 202 21.99 -16.29 -28.43
N VAL A 203 21.68 -15.79 -27.24
CA VAL A 203 21.31 -16.58 -26.08
C VAL A 203 20.07 -17.41 -26.42
N ALA A 204 20.08 -18.71 -26.07
CA ALA A 204 18.95 -19.59 -26.28
C ALA A 204 17.70 -19.06 -25.56
N TYR A 205 16.52 -19.25 -26.15
CA TYR A 205 15.27 -18.86 -25.52
C TYR A 205 14.87 -19.91 -24.48
N THR A 206 15.22 -19.68 -23.22
CA THR A 206 14.91 -20.56 -22.07
C THR A 206 14.17 -19.77 -21.00
N PRO A 207 13.52 -20.44 -20.02
CA PRO A 207 12.88 -19.76 -18.91
C PRO A 207 13.85 -18.86 -18.13
N GLU A 208 15.09 -19.31 -17.96
CA GLU A 208 16.17 -18.58 -17.30
C GLU A 208 16.50 -17.29 -18.05
N THR A 209 16.67 -17.35 -19.37
CA THR A 209 17.06 -16.19 -20.16
C THR A 209 15.90 -15.20 -20.29
N ARG A 210 14.65 -15.69 -20.30
CA ARG A 210 13.46 -14.84 -20.17
C ARG A 210 13.45 -14.11 -18.81
N LYS A 211 13.75 -14.80 -17.71
CA LYS A 211 13.82 -14.20 -16.36
C LYS A 211 14.92 -13.16 -16.24
N GLU A 212 16.09 -13.42 -16.82
CA GLU A 212 17.19 -12.46 -16.90
C GLU A 212 16.80 -11.21 -17.68
N MET A 213 16.12 -11.38 -18.83
CA MET A 213 15.61 -10.25 -19.61
C MET A 213 14.68 -9.34 -18.78
N TYR A 214 13.73 -9.92 -18.04
CA TYR A 214 12.87 -9.14 -17.14
C TYR A 214 13.65 -8.46 -16.01
N LEU A 215 14.67 -9.12 -15.45
CA LEU A 215 15.52 -8.52 -14.43
C LEU A 215 16.32 -7.33 -14.95
N ILE A 216 16.85 -7.43 -16.17
CA ILE A 216 17.54 -6.32 -16.85
C ILE A 216 16.57 -5.17 -17.06
N GLN A 217 15.39 -5.44 -17.61
CA GLN A 217 14.35 -4.43 -17.81
C GLN A 217 13.92 -3.75 -16.50
N ALA A 218 13.75 -4.51 -15.41
CA ALA A 218 13.40 -3.97 -14.10
C ALA A 218 14.50 -3.04 -13.57
N LYS A 219 15.78 -3.43 -13.69
CA LYS A 219 16.93 -2.59 -13.31
C LYS A 219 16.98 -1.31 -14.14
N GLU A 220 16.75 -1.39 -15.45
CA GLU A 220 16.71 -0.21 -16.31
C GLU A 220 15.56 0.74 -15.95
N LYS A 221 14.37 0.21 -15.66
CA LYS A 221 13.22 0.99 -15.18
C LYS A 221 13.56 1.70 -13.87
N GLU A 222 14.16 0.98 -12.91
CA GLU A 222 14.57 1.55 -11.63
C GLU A 222 15.63 2.65 -11.81
N GLN A 223 16.64 2.43 -12.66
CA GLN A 223 17.66 3.44 -12.96
C GLN A 223 17.05 4.69 -13.60
N LYS A 224 16.14 4.52 -14.57
CA LYS A 224 15.39 5.64 -15.16
C LYS A 224 14.54 6.37 -14.13
N GLU A 225 13.92 5.66 -13.18
CA GLU A 225 13.15 6.27 -12.10
C GLU A 225 14.02 7.00 -11.09
N ARG A 226 15.20 6.45 -10.73
CA ARG A 226 16.21 7.12 -9.90
C ARG A 226 16.71 8.42 -10.54
N GLN A 227 16.89 8.43 -11.86
CA GLN A 227 17.25 9.64 -12.61
C GLN A 227 16.11 10.67 -12.62
N ARG A 228 14.86 10.23 -12.79
CA ARG A 228 13.68 11.12 -12.84
C ARG A 228 13.27 11.68 -11.48
N ASN A 229 13.31 10.87 -10.43
CA ASN A 229 12.90 11.24 -9.08
C ASN A 229 13.95 10.78 -8.06
N PRO A 230 15.10 11.48 -7.97
CA PRO A 230 16.16 11.12 -7.04
C PRO A 230 15.72 11.24 -5.57
N GLU A 231 14.73 12.07 -5.25
CA GLU A 231 14.23 12.25 -3.88
C GLU A 231 13.52 11.01 -3.33
N LYS A 232 12.80 10.26 -4.18
CA LYS A 232 12.12 9.01 -3.79
C LYS A 232 13.10 7.94 -3.29
N PHE A 233 14.36 7.98 -3.75
CA PHE A 233 15.40 7.01 -3.40
C PHE A 233 16.42 7.55 -2.40
N LYS A 234 16.28 8.79 -1.92
CA LYS A 234 17.08 9.28 -0.79
C LYS A 234 16.64 8.54 0.47
N VAL A 235 17.59 7.89 1.15
CA VAL A 235 17.37 7.34 2.48
C VAL A 235 17.00 8.51 3.40
N LYS A 236 15.77 8.51 3.93
CA LYS A 236 15.38 9.51 4.94
C LYS A 236 16.31 9.34 6.13
N GLN A 237 17.16 10.34 6.37
CA GLN A 237 17.94 10.40 7.60
C GLN A 237 16.95 10.51 8.76
N GLU A 238 17.12 9.66 9.78
CA GLU A 238 16.33 9.78 11.00
C GLU A 238 16.60 11.14 11.62
N THR A 239 15.57 11.97 11.72
CA THR A 239 15.74 13.28 12.34
C THR A 239 16.07 13.11 13.82
N PRO A 240 17.09 13.80 14.35
CA PRO A 240 17.52 13.64 15.73
C PRO A 240 16.41 14.06 16.72
N ILE A 241 16.28 13.30 17.80
CA ILE A 241 15.32 13.52 18.89
C ILE A 241 15.69 14.75 19.72
N TYR A 242 16.99 15.03 19.82
CA TYR A 242 17.56 16.13 20.59
C TYR A 242 18.14 17.19 19.64
N MET A 243 18.08 18.45 20.07
CA MET A 243 18.87 19.52 19.49
C MET A 243 20.34 19.37 19.92
N ASN A 244 21.25 20.09 19.26
CA ASN A 244 22.69 20.04 19.56
C ASN A 244 23.03 20.48 21.00
N ASP A 245 22.11 21.14 21.70
CA ASP A 245 22.23 21.58 23.10
C ASP A 245 21.65 20.59 24.13
N GLY A 246 21.20 19.41 23.67
CA GLY A 246 20.61 18.37 24.52
C GLY A 246 19.13 18.58 24.86
N ARG A 247 18.50 19.69 24.44
CA ARG A 247 17.05 19.88 24.60
C ARG A 247 16.27 19.04 23.61
N ILE A 248 15.08 18.61 24.01
CA ILE A 248 14.18 17.82 23.17
C ILE A 248 13.71 18.68 21.99
N ARG A 249 13.86 18.16 20.77
CA ARG A 249 13.39 18.81 19.55
C ARG A 249 11.86 18.85 19.55
N GLN A 250 11.29 20.04 19.42
CA GLN A 250 9.86 20.19 19.14
C GLN A 250 9.65 20.22 17.62
N CYS A 251 8.77 19.38 17.10
CA CYS A 251 8.43 19.35 15.68
C CYS A 251 6.98 18.91 15.44
N ASP A 252 6.40 19.41 14.36
CA ASP A 252 5.14 18.92 13.78
C ASP A 252 5.36 18.79 12.27
N GLU A 253 5.99 17.69 11.86
CA GLU A 253 6.20 17.39 10.43
C GLU A 253 4.88 17.08 9.71
N GLY A 254 3.88 16.71 10.51
CA GLY A 254 2.50 16.40 10.16
C GLY A 254 1.70 17.60 9.68
N GLY A 255 1.92 18.75 10.31
CA GLY A 255 0.97 19.86 10.31
C GLY A 255 -0.33 19.51 11.05
N TYR A 256 -0.28 18.56 12.00
CA TYR A 256 -1.47 18.07 12.71
C TYR A 256 -1.92 18.99 13.84
N LYS A 257 -1.21 20.10 14.07
CA LYS A 257 -1.55 21.16 15.05
C LYS A 257 -1.84 20.57 16.43
N PRO A 258 -0.85 19.92 17.05
CA PRO A 258 -1.05 19.32 18.34
C PRO A 258 -1.31 20.40 19.40
N TYR A 259 -2.19 20.07 20.34
CA TYR A 259 -2.58 20.93 21.44
C TYR A 259 -2.26 20.23 22.76
N VAL A 260 -1.55 20.90 23.65
CA VAL A 260 -1.24 20.39 24.99
C VAL A 260 -1.85 21.31 26.02
N ASN A 261 -2.71 20.73 26.85
CA ASN A 261 -3.37 21.42 27.94
C ASN A 261 -2.73 21.01 29.27
N ASN A 262 -1.99 21.96 29.87
CA ASN A 262 -1.33 21.79 31.15
C ASN A 262 -2.10 22.43 32.32
N TRP A 263 -3.12 23.25 32.04
CA TRP A 263 -3.62 24.25 33.00
C TRP A 263 -5.01 23.95 33.55
N GLU A 264 -5.86 23.29 32.77
CA GLU A 264 -7.26 23.06 33.17
C GLU A 264 -7.42 21.93 34.18
N ASP A 265 -6.54 20.91 34.13
CA ASP A 265 -6.59 19.76 35.03
C ASP A 265 -5.35 19.74 35.97
N PRO A 266 -5.56 19.81 37.29
CA PRO A 266 -4.47 19.75 38.26
C PRO A 266 -3.81 18.35 38.34
N GLU A 267 -4.49 17.29 37.91
CA GLU A 267 -4.01 15.91 38.00
C GLU A 267 -3.40 15.40 36.69
N ASN A 268 -3.87 15.89 35.54
CA ASN A 268 -3.45 15.37 34.23
C ASN A 268 -2.97 16.45 33.26
N VAL A 269 -2.05 16.07 32.38
CA VAL A 269 -1.75 16.78 31.13
C VAL A 269 -2.52 16.10 30.01
N ILE A 270 -3.23 16.88 29.19
CA ILE A 270 -4.00 16.35 28.06
C ILE A 270 -3.34 16.81 26.76
N PHE A 271 -2.84 15.86 25.97
CA PHE A 271 -2.38 16.09 24.60
C PHE A 271 -3.48 15.70 23.62
N LYS A 272 -3.77 16.57 22.66
CA LYS A 272 -4.76 16.37 21.60
C LYS A 272 -4.14 16.60 20.23
N MET A 273 -4.49 15.77 19.26
CA MET A 273 -4.03 15.92 17.88
C MET A 273 -5.06 15.39 16.89
N ASN A 274 -5.29 16.12 15.80
CA ASN A 274 -6.25 15.71 14.77
C ASN A 274 -5.55 14.89 13.68
N ILE A 275 -5.90 13.62 13.58
CA ILE A 275 -5.35 12.65 12.62
C ILE A 275 -6.44 12.29 11.60
N PRO A 276 -6.11 11.94 10.34
CA PRO A 276 -7.11 11.53 9.35
C PRO A 276 -8.02 10.39 9.85
N LYS A 277 -9.34 10.51 9.60
CA LYS A 277 -10.38 9.60 10.11
C LYS A 277 -10.18 8.15 9.66
N TYR A 278 -9.92 7.95 8.37
CA TYR A 278 -9.79 6.63 7.75
C TYR A 278 -8.36 6.05 7.81
N LEU A 279 -7.49 6.60 8.65
CA LEU A 279 -6.15 6.06 8.84
C LEU A 279 -6.20 4.81 9.74
N ASP A 280 -5.53 3.74 9.35
CA ASP A 280 -5.37 2.55 10.18
C ASP A 280 -4.56 2.87 11.45
N THR A 281 -5.02 2.40 12.61
CA THR A 281 -4.37 2.60 13.91
C THR A 281 -2.97 1.97 13.95
N SER A 282 -2.70 0.93 13.16
CA SER A 282 -1.36 0.33 13.02
C SER A 282 -0.30 1.31 12.48
N LEU A 283 -0.73 2.35 11.75
CA LEU A 283 0.14 3.39 11.20
C LEU A 283 0.38 4.56 12.18
N VAL A 284 -0.15 4.47 13.40
CA VAL A 284 0.01 5.48 14.44
C VAL A 284 0.81 4.88 15.59
N LYS A 285 2.03 5.38 15.82
CA LYS A 285 2.86 4.98 16.96
C LYS A 285 2.95 6.14 17.93
N VAL A 286 2.47 5.91 19.15
CA VAL A 286 2.52 6.88 20.26
C VAL A 286 3.56 6.42 21.26
N ASN A 287 4.45 7.32 21.68
CA ASN A 287 5.44 7.06 22.72
C ASN A 287 5.41 8.23 23.72
N VAL A 288 5.07 7.90 24.97
CA VAL A 288 4.95 8.84 26.09
C VAL A 288 6.16 8.66 26.99
N ASN A 289 6.91 9.73 27.19
CA ASN A 289 8.03 9.80 28.12
C ASN A 289 7.71 10.81 29.23
N PRO A 290 8.41 10.76 30.37
CA PRO A 290 8.15 11.70 31.47
C PRO A 290 8.29 13.17 31.08
N THR A 291 9.15 13.50 30.12
CA THR A 291 9.48 14.89 29.72
C THR A 291 8.99 15.27 28.33
N TYR A 292 8.45 14.32 27.55
CA TYR A 292 7.97 14.58 26.18
C TYR A 292 6.99 13.52 25.68
N VAL A 293 6.19 13.92 24.70
CA VAL A 293 5.33 13.02 23.92
C VAL A 293 5.79 13.03 22.48
N SER A 294 5.87 11.85 21.88
CA SER A 294 6.12 11.68 20.45
C SER A 294 5.01 10.84 19.82
N VAL A 295 4.46 11.34 18.72
CA VAL A 295 3.45 10.64 17.92
C VAL A 295 3.95 10.58 16.48
N ARG A 296 4.12 9.37 15.96
CA ARG A 296 4.49 9.12 14.57
C ARG A 296 3.26 8.62 13.81
N VAL A 297 2.87 9.38 12.80
CA VAL A 297 1.74 9.06 11.93
C VAL A 297 2.30 8.79 10.53
N LYS A 298 2.26 7.53 10.09
CA LYS A 298 3.02 7.02 8.93
C LYS A 298 4.52 7.35 9.07
N ASP A 299 5.00 8.32 8.30
CA ASP A 299 6.40 8.77 8.25
C ASP A 299 6.63 10.11 8.94
N LYS A 300 5.58 10.76 9.45
CA LYS A 300 5.66 12.13 9.97
C LYS A 300 5.71 12.10 11.49
N LEU A 301 6.75 12.69 12.07
CA LEU A 301 6.92 12.78 13.52
C LEU A 301 6.32 14.10 14.05
N THR A 302 5.53 13.98 15.11
CA THR A 302 5.11 15.09 15.96
C THR A 302 5.69 14.87 17.35
N GLN A 303 6.51 15.78 17.84
CA GLN A 303 7.17 15.67 19.13
C GLN A 303 7.02 16.96 19.92
N ILE A 304 6.55 16.86 21.16
CA ILE A 304 6.33 18.00 22.05
C ILE A 304 6.95 17.72 23.40
N ARG A 305 7.73 18.68 23.88
CA ARG A 305 8.25 18.70 25.25
C ARG A 305 7.13 19.08 26.22
N LEU A 306 7.02 18.33 27.30
CA LEU A 306 6.10 18.65 28.40
C LEU A 306 6.77 19.66 29.34
N GLU A 307 5.97 20.59 29.87
CA GLU A 307 6.44 21.55 30.87
C GLU A 307 6.61 20.88 32.24
N GLU A 308 5.76 19.88 32.52
CA GLU A 308 5.70 19.14 33.77
C GLU A 308 6.02 17.66 33.53
N GLU A 309 6.61 17.01 34.54
CA GLU A 309 6.87 15.57 34.46
C GLU A 309 5.58 14.76 34.64
N VAL A 310 5.42 13.76 33.79
CA VAL A 310 4.25 12.87 33.78
C VAL A 310 4.62 11.42 34.02
N PHE A 311 3.68 10.64 34.58
CA PHE A 311 3.80 9.19 34.68
C PHE A 311 3.44 8.54 33.33
N SER A 312 4.47 8.16 32.57
CA SER A 312 4.33 7.47 31.28
C SER A 312 3.49 6.19 31.39
N GLU A 313 3.69 5.38 32.44
CA GLU A 313 3.01 4.09 32.62
C GLU A 313 1.50 4.20 32.86
N LYS A 314 1.05 5.31 33.46
CA LYS A 314 -0.37 5.53 33.80
C LYS A 314 -1.11 6.31 32.72
N SER A 315 -0.45 6.62 31.61
CA SER A 315 -1.01 7.43 30.54
C SER A 315 -2.02 6.63 29.71
N LYS A 316 -3.17 7.25 29.42
CA LYS A 316 -4.24 6.66 28.61
C LYS A 316 -4.23 7.29 27.23
N ILE A 317 -4.27 6.46 26.19
CA ILE A 317 -4.30 6.89 24.79
C ILE A 317 -5.63 6.45 24.19
N GLN A 318 -6.37 7.39 23.62
CA GLN A 318 -7.68 7.13 23.00
C GLN A 318 -7.77 7.87 21.66
N ARG A 319 -8.34 7.20 20.66
CA ARG A 319 -8.59 7.78 19.34
C ARG A 319 -10.07 7.67 19.00
N SER A 320 -10.66 8.77 18.56
CA SER A 320 -12.02 8.80 18.03
C SER A 320 -12.03 8.36 16.57
N GLU A 321 -12.77 7.30 16.25
CA GLU A 321 -12.96 6.83 14.87
C GLU A 321 -13.81 7.79 14.03
N ILE A 322 -14.71 8.54 14.69
CA ILE A 322 -15.68 9.42 14.03
C ILE A 322 -15.06 10.78 13.68
N THR A 323 -14.28 11.33 14.62
CA THR A 323 -13.68 12.67 14.48
C THR A 323 -12.21 12.61 14.04
N GLY A 324 -11.51 11.49 14.26
CA GLY A 324 -10.07 11.37 14.01
C GLY A 324 -9.20 11.98 15.11
N GLU A 325 -9.80 12.47 16.19
CA GLU A 325 -9.09 13.09 17.31
C GLU A 325 -8.37 12.03 18.16
N LEU A 326 -7.06 12.21 18.30
CA LEU A 326 -6.22 11.44 19.22
C LEU A 326 -6.05 12.24 20.52
N VAL A 327 -6.41 11.63 21.64
CA VAL A 327 -6.29 12.21 22.98
C VAL A 327 -5.38 11.33 23.82
N ILE A 328 -4.39 11.94 24.46
CA ILE A 328 -3.47 11.28 25.40
C ILE A 328 -3.61 11.99 26.74
N THR A 329 -4.07 11.28 27.75
CA THR A 329 -4.22 11.76 29.12
C THR A 329 -3.08 11.23 29.96
N MET A 330 -2.25 12.12 30.49
CA MET A 330 -0.99 11.77 31.17
C MET A 330 -1.02 12.31 32.62
N PRO A 331 -1.04 11.45 33.64
CA PRO A 331 -1.05 11.90 35.03
C PRO A 331 0.26 12.61 35.41
N LYS A 332 0.17 13.73 36.11
CA LYS A 332 1.32 14.53 36.57
C LYS A 332 1.99 13.89 37.79
N VAL A 333 3.31 14.08 37.93
CA VAL A 333 4.08 13.54 39.06
C VAL A 333 3.77 14.28 40.38
N ASN A 334 3.62 15.62 40.35
CA ASN A 334 3.39 16.45 41.55
C ASN A 334 2.13 17.34 41.44
N PRO A 335 0.92 16.82 41.71
CA PRO A 335 -0.33 17.61 41.65
C PRO A 335 -0.43 18.74 42.68
N ASN A 336 0.19 18.57 43.86
CA ASN A 336 0.06 19.49 45.00
C ASN A 336 0.80 20.83 44.82
N GLU A 337 1.88 20.83 44.05
CA GLU A 337 2.64 22.05 43.75
C GLU A 337 1.87 22.95 42.76
N ILE A 338 1.13 22.32 41.85
CA ILE A 338 0.29 22.99 40.86
C ILE A 338 -0.95 23.62 41.50
N LEU A 339 -1.60 22.95 42.46
CA LEU A 339 -2.69 23.53 43.23
C LEU A 339 -2.28 24.85 43.92
N LYS A 340 -1.04 24.93 44.42
CA LYS A 340 -0.49 26.17 45.00
C LYS A 340 -0.28 27.24 43.92
N GLN A 341 0.32 26.90 42.78
CA GLN A 341 0.55 27.84 41.69
C GLN A 341 -0.76 28.36 41.06
N ILE A 342 -1.77 27.51 40.90
CA ILE A 342 -3.10 27.89 40.43
C ILE A 342 -3.79 28.82 41.44
N ALA A 343 -3.70 28.52 42.74
CA ALA A 343 -4.24 29.38 43.79
C ALA A 343 -3.55 30.76 43.83
N GLU A 344 -2.23 30.81 43.62
CA GLU A 344 -1.48 32.06 43.53
C GLU A 344 -1.82 32.87 42.26
N ARG A 345 -1.99 32.22 41.11
CA ARG A 345 -2.45 32.89 39.88
C ARG A 345 -3.86 33.43 40.01
N LYS A 346 -4.81 32.65 40.55
CA LYS A 346 -6.18 33.13 40.82
C LYS A 346 -6.18 34.34 41.75
N LYS A 347 -5.36 34.33 42.81
CA LYS A 347 -5.17 35.51 43.68
C LYS A 347 -4.65 36.73 42.91
N LYS A 348 -3.71 36.55 41.98
CA LYS A 348 -3.18 37.66 41.15
C LYS A 348 -4.21 38.18 40.15
N GLU A 349 -4.99 37.31 39.52
CA GLU A 349 -6.07 37.69 38.61
C GLU A 349 -7.20 38.43 39.35
N ASP A 350 -7.58 37.96 40.53
CA ASP A 350 -8.57 38.63 41.37
C ASP A 350 -8.07 40.01 41.82
N GLN A 351 -6.79 40.13 42.20
CA GLN A 351 -6.17 41.42 42.51
C GLN A 351 -6.13 42.37 41.29
N GLN A 352 -5.86 41.85 40.09
CA GLN A 352 -5.90 42.66 38.86
C GLN A 352 -7.31 43.15 38.54
N LYS A 353 -8.32 42.28 38.62
CA LYS A 353 -9.72 42.67 38.42
C LYS A 353 -10.18 43.71 39.43
N GLN A 354 -9.74 43.56 40.69
CA GLN A 354 -10.05 44.52 41.75
C GLN A 354 -9.36 45.87 41.50
N GLN A 355 -8.11 45.89 41.04
CA GLN A 355 -7.42 47.12 40.62
C GLN A 355 -8.06 47.78 39.41
N GLU A 356 -8.52 47.00 38.43
CA GLU A 356 -9.24 47.53 37.26
C GLU A 356 -10.59 48.14 37.65
N GLN A 357 -11.34 47.50 38.55
CA GLN A 357 -12.58 48.07 39.09
C GLN A 357 -12.34 49.38 39.84
N ILE A 358 -11.29 49.45 40.66
CA ILE A 358 -10.92 50.69 41.38
C ILE A 358 -10.57 51.80 40.39
N LYS A 359 -9.76 51.51 39.35
CA LYS A 359 -9.43 52.48 38.30
C LYS A 359 -10.67 52.97 37.55
N GLN A 360 -11.63 52.10 37.25
CA GLN A 360 -12.88 52.51 36.61
C GLN A 360 -13.73 53.43 37.50
N LEU A 361 -13.79 53.16 38.81
CA LEU A 361 -14.48 54.01 39.79
C LEU A 361 -13.81 55.40 39.90
N GLU A 362 -12.48 55.46 39.90
CA GLU A 362 -11.72 56.72 39.92
C GLU A 362 -11.98 57.56 38.67
N ILE A 363 -12.00 56.94 37.48
CA ILE A 363 -12.33 57.62 36.22
C ILE A 363 -13.75 58.19 36.28
N LYS A 364 -14.70 57.43 36.81
CA LYS A 364 -16.10 57.88 36.94
C LYS A 364 -16.24 59.06 37.90
N GLN A 365 -15.57 59.02 39.06
CA GLN A 365 -15.55 60.15 40.01
C GLN A 365 -14.89 61.40 39.40
N LYS A 366 -13.84 61.24 38.59
CA LYS A 366 -13.19 62.36 37.90
C LYS A 366 -14.11 63.01 36.86
N GLN A 367 -14.88 62.21 36.12
CA GLN A 367 -15.90 62.71 35.19
C GLN A 367 -17.03 63.42 35.93
N GLU A 368 -17.49 62.90 37.06
CA GLU A 368 -18.51 63.56 37.89
C GLU A 368 -18.01 64.90 38.44
N ARG A 369 -16.77 65.00 38.90
CA ARG A 369 -16.15 66.27 39.32
C ARG A 369 -16.04 67.27 38.16
N GLN A 370 -15.60 66.83 36.99
CA GLN A 370 -15.54 67.70 35.80
C GLN A 370 -16.93 68.22 35.39
N ASN A 371 -17.97 67.38 35.48
CA ASN A 371 -19.34 67.80 35.23
C ASN A 371 -19.84 68.82 36.27
N LEU A 372 -19.47 68.64 37.54
CA LEU A 372 -19.79 69.58 38.61
C LEU A 372 -19.09 70.94 38.39
N ASP A 373 -17.80 70.93 38.05
CA ASP A 373 -17.02 72.13 37.74
C ASP A 373 -17.60 72.89 36.52
N LEU A 374 -18.04 72.16 35.49
CA LEU A 374 -18.72 72.74 34.33
C LEU A 374 -20.06 73.38 34.74
N LEU A 375 -20.79 72.78 35.68
CA LEU A 375 -22.03 73.34 36.21
C LEU A 375 -21.76 74.64 36.99
N ILE A 376 -20.71 74.65 37.80
CA ILE A 376 -20.27 75.83 38.56
C ILE A 376 -19.83 76.96 37.61
N GLN A 377 -19.05 76.65 36.57
CA GLN A 377 -18.69 77.63 35.54
C GLN A 377 -19.90 78.19 34.80
N LYS A 378 -20.88 77.35 34.46
CA LYS A 378 -22.15 77.82 33.86
C LYS A 378 -22.95 78.71 34.80
N ALA A 379 -22.95 78.42 36.10
CA ALA A 379 -23.59 79.27 37.10
C ALA A 379 -22.88 80.62 37.26
N GLN A 380 -21.54 80.62 37.26
CA GLN A 380 -20.72 81.84 37.28
C GLN A 380 -20.91 82.68 36.02
N ALA A 381 -20.93 82.07 34.83
CA ALA A 381 -21.17 82.77 33.56
C ALA A 381 -22.57 83.41 33.49
N LYS A 382 -23.60 82.76 34.06
CA LYS A 382 -24.94 83.37 34.22
C LYS A 382 -24.94 84.56 35.16
N LEU A 383 -24.12 84.51 36.22
CA LEU A 383 -23.97 85.63 37.15
C LEU A 383 -23.26 86.82 36.50
N THR A 384 -22.26 86.58 35.64
CA THR A 384 -21.55 87.64 34.89
C THR A 384 -22.42 88.25 33.79
N GLN A 385 -23.23 87.45 33.08
CA GLN A 385 -24.21 87.98 32.12
C GLN A 385 -25.28 88.86 32.77
N GLN A 386 -25.56 88.68 34.06
CA GLN A 386 -26.47 89.54 34.82
C GLN A 386 -25.85 90.87 35.26
N ILE A 387 -24.53 91.05 35.11
CA ILE A 387 -23.82 92.27 35.51
C ILE A 387 -23.51 93.15 34.28
N ASP A 388 -23.44 92.59 33.07
CA ASP A 388 -23.22 93.34 31.82
C ASP A 388 -24.51 93.96 31.22
N ASP A 389 -25.70 93.57 31.66
CA ASP A 389 -26.98 94.17 31.23
C ASP A 389 -27.35 95.46 32.00
N ASP A 390 -26.53 95.91 32.96
CA ASP A 390 -26.79 97.07 33.84
C ASP A 390 -25.79 98.24 33.64
N ILE A 391 -25.23 98.41 32.43
CA ILE A 391 -24.50 99.65 32.05
C ILE A 391 -25.31 100.40 30.99
N PRO A 392 -26.06 101.47 31.36
CA PRO A 392 -26.72 102.34 30.39
C PRO A 392 -25.69 103.19 29.63
N ASP A 393 -25.77 103.17 28.30
CA ASP A 393 -25.15 104.20 27.45
C ASP A 393 -25.69 105.59 27.86
N LEU A 394 -24.79 106.48 28.26
CA LEU A 394 -25.05 107.90 28.48
C LEU A 394 -24.32 108.72 27.42
N GLU A 395 -25.10 109.22 26.46
CA GLU A 395 -24.90 110.55 25.85
C GLU A 395 -25.10 111.67 26.89
#